data_AF-A0A7C4KQM1-F1
#
_entry.id   AF-A0A7C4KQM1-F1
#
_cell.length_a   1.000
_cell.length_b   1.000
_cell.length_c   1.000
_cell.angle_alpha   90.00
_cell.angle_beta   90.00
_cell.angle_gamma   90.00
#
_symmetry.space_group_name_H-M   'P 1'
#
loop_
_entity.id
_entity.type
_entity.pdbx_description
1 polymer ?
#
loop_
_entity_poly.entity_id
_entity_poly.type
_entity_poly.pdbx_seq_one_letter_code
_entity_poly.pdbx_strand_id
1 'polypeptide(L)'
;MDDGQVVGEDGVRVLGEVLGLDGWVWEHPELPAVTVNGLWPLAPNDCWAVGDHGLLAHWDGRHWTGGLPWFDRKLCAVWGARSGELWFGGARLVHLRDGHWSVDPIELPAGERVLSLSGCAADDVWAVGNSFTLHFDGTRWQRIADRGGQAVWARAPGEAWAAWGSFREHDGDLRYIRGQPGGGVRRFDGRNWQEWDFGRPVAALHGIGSGDLWAAGPHGLVRHFDGRQWRDDAPADSHNWMGVCVTAPGDVWLVGARRDDRRPVPLVFRRRSGAWAAQPGSERLSANLLKVVRASAPSDVWLAGWSEVYRSDGQELWPVGRRSLPAFDSLLAIGGTAPDDLWAAGRASLILHRDRRGWHPVRTDWPGVIWALAARGPDEAWATGSDGLVGRWDGRSWRRIEAPTKGNLKGIVIDGAGAAWIAGEGSLLRHDNAGWRQYPLPDARGRPIALAIDGAGTGFALVPLWPRGGRLLRLASGGPEPVGPDLPVRPSALWSGAPGIFWIFHDDGVLSGDGQTWKEGLPGVSRIHQVIGSGPDDLWMMGHDQILQWNGRSLIHRPRPFLQLNQMWRGPGSLFAVGENGAVLRLDE
;
A
#
# COMPACT_ATOMS: atom_id res chain seq x y z
N MET A 1 -31.12 26.57 -7.18
CA MET A 1 -32.53 26.72 -7.59
C MET A 1 -32.55 26.26 -9.04
N ASP A 2 -32.97 25.05 -9.39
CA ASP A 2 -33.85 24.08 -8.74
C ASP A 2 -33.25 22.67 -8.71
N ASP A 3 -33.43 22.00 -7.56
CA ASP A 3 -33.19 20.58 -7.36
C ASP A 3 -34.43 19.79 -7.82
N GLY A 4 -34.31 19.03 -8.90
CA GLY A 4 -35.32 18.04 -9.29
C GLY A 4 -35.13 16.73 -8.52
N GLN A 5 -35.75 16.60 -7.35
CA GLN A 5 -35.88 15.32 -6.64
C GLN A 5 -37.09 14.53 -7.17
N VAL A 6 -36.91 13.24 -7.44
CA VAL A 6 -38.02 12.28 -7.58
C VAL A 6 -37.91 11.30 -6.41
N VAL A 7 -38.98 11.24 -5.61
CA VAL A 7 -39.13 10.34 -4.46
C VAL A 7 -40.02 9.17 -4.89
N GLY A 8 -39.54 7.93 -4.70
CA GLY A 8 -40.34 6.70 -4.81
C GLY A 8 -40.75 6.19 -3.42
N GLU A 9 -41.96 5.64 -3.31
CA GLU A 9 -42.73 5.45 -2.08
C GLU A 9 -42.25 4.36 -1.09
N ASP A 10 -41.16 3.63 -1.32
CA ASP A 10 -40.79 2.48 -0.46
C ASP A 10 -39.54 2.67 0.45
N GLY A 11 -39.12 3.90 0.73
CA GLY A 11 -38.25 4.20 1.90
C GLY A 11 -36.86 3.54 1.96
N VAL A 12 -36.44 2.74 0.99
CA VAL A 12 -35.10 2.16 0.89
C VAL A 12 -34.25 3.05 -0.03
N ARG A 13 -33.30 3.79 0.56
CA ARG A 13 -32.22 4.43 -0.19
C ARG A 13 -31.23 3.37 -0.65
N VAL A 14 -31.38 2.87 -1.86
CA VAL A 14 -30.25 2.30 -2.61
C VAL A 14 -29.34 3.48 -2.96
N LEU A 15 -28.17 3.57 -2.33
CA LEU A 15 -27.12 4.49 -2.77
C LEU A 15 -26.67 4.01 -4.16
N GLY A 16 -27.15 4.70 -5.18
CA GLY A 16 -26.99 4.32 -6.58
C GLY A 16 -25.53 4.22 -7.01
N GLU A 17 -25.30 3.29 -7.94
CA GLU A 17 -24.16 3.30 -8.86
C GLU A 17 -23.95 4.73 -9.35
N VAL A 18 -22.81 5.33 -8.99
CA VAL A 18 -22.37 6.57 -9.61
C VAL A 18 -21.97 6.19 -11.03
N LEU A 19 -22.89 6.39 -11.98
CA LEU A 19 -22.57 6.37 -13.41
C LEU A 19 -21.42 7.36 -13.63
N GLY A 20 -20.22 6.83 -13.83
CA GLY A 20 -19.07 7.63 -14.21
C GLY A 20 -19.34 8.23 -15.58
N LEU A 21 -18.87 9.47 -15.78
CA LEU A 21 -18.82 10.07 -17.12
C LEU A 21 -18.21 9.03 -18.07
N ASP A 22 -18.93 8.80 -19.18
CA ASP A 22 -18.50 7.98 -20.31
C ASP A 22 -18.66 6.44 -20.23
N GLY A 23 -19.56 5.94 -19.38
CA GLY A 23 -20.01 4.53 -19.40
C GLY A 23 -19.21 3.57 -18.52
N TRP A 24 -18.09 4.03 -17.95
CA TRP A 24 -17.36 3.27 -16.93
C TRP A 24 -18.08 3.35 -15.57
N VAL A 25 -18.28 2.18 -14.97
CA VAL A 25 -18.79 2.00 -13.60
C VAL A 25 -17.61 1.78 -12.67
N TRP A 26 -17.55 2.56 -11.60
CA TRP A 26 -16.56 2.36 -10.56
C TRP A 26 -16.97 1.19 -9.67
N GLU A 27 -16.11 0.19 -9.56
CA GLU A 27 -16.23 -0.82 -8.52
C GLU A 27 -15.37 -0.38 -7.34
N HIS A 28 -16.00 -0.17 -6.19
CA HIS A 28 -15.33 0.26 -4.97
C HIS A 28 -15.00 -0.97 -4.12
N PRO A 29 -13.80 -1.56 -4.24
CA PRO A 29 -13.46 -2.69 -3.40
C PRO A 29 -13.46 -2.29 -1.93
N GLU A 30 -14.01 -3.14 -1.07
CA GLU A 30 -13.78 -3.04 0.37
C GLU A 30 -12.31 -3.38 0.62
N LEU A 31 -11.47 -2.36 0.65
CA LEU A 31 -10.05 -2.53 0.89
C LEU A 31 -9.82 -2.89 2.36
N PRO A 32 -8.83 -3.77 2.65
CA PRO A 32 -8.58 -4.20 4.02
C PRO A 32 -8.23 -2.99 4.86
N ALA A 33 -8.78 -2.94 6.07
CA ALA A 33 -8.50 -1.84 6.98
C ALA A 33 -7.01 -1.78 7.31
N VAL A 34 -6.39 -0.64 7.03
CA VAL A 34 -5.00 -0.33 7.36
C VAL A 34 -4.94 0.44 8.67
N THR A 35 -4.00 0.06 9.54
CA THR A 35 -3.70 0.79 10.77
C THR A 35 -2.84 2.01 10.47
N VAL A 36 -3.28 3.19 10.91
CA VAL A 36 -2.44 4.39 11.00
C VAL A 36 -1.55 4.27 12.22
N ASN A 37 -0.24 4.09 11.99
CA ASN A 37 0.75 3.98 13.05
C ASN A 37 1.31 5.35 13.47
N GLY A 38 1.29 6.34 12.58
CA GLY A 38 1.79 7.69 12.84
C GLY A 38 0.99 8.76 12.11
N LEU A 39 0.84 9.90 12.79
CA LEU A 39 0.30 11.14 12.24
C LEU A 39 1.27 12.27 12.56
N TRP A 40 1.42 13.22 11.64
CA TRP A 40 2.15 14.46 11.90
C TRP A 40 1.42 15.66 11.28
N PRO A 41 0.57 16.36 12.05
CA PRO A 41 -0.03 17.61 11.62
C PRO A 41 0.95 18.77 11.77
N LEU A 42 1.33 19.38 10.64
CA LEU A 42 2.10 20.62 10.60
C LEU A 42 1.18 21.85 10.64
N ALA A 43 0.00 21.74 10.02
CA ALA A 43 -1.01 22.78 9.94
C ALA A 43 -2.40 22.16 9.68
N PRO A 44 -3.50 22.94 9.81
CA PRO A 44 -4.85 22.53 9.42
C PRO A 44 -5.03 21.88 8.05
N ASN A 45 -4.14 22.23 7.12
CA ASN A 45 -4.12 21.82 5.72
C ASN A 45 -2.82 21.10 5.33
N ASP A 46 -2.03 20.65 6.31
CA ASP A 46 -0.80 19.91 6.07
C ASP A 46 -0.63 18.86 7.18
N CYS A 47 -1.06 17.63 6.89
CA CYS A 47 -0.92 16.51 7.80
C CYS A 47 -0.44 15.27 7.05
N TRP A 48 0.52 14.55 7.63
CA TRP A 48 1.01 13.30 7.09
C TRP A 48 0.52 12.13 7.92
N ALA A 49 0.07 11.06 7.27
CA ALA A 49 -0.33 9.81 7.89
C ALA A 49 0.52 8.66 7.34
N VAL A 50 0.95 7.77 8.24
CA VAL A 50 1.71 6.57 7.89
C VAL A 50 1.16 5.34 8.58
N GLY A 51 1.33 4.16 7.96
CA GLY A 51 0.76 2.96 8.54
C GLY A 51 1.21 1.63 7.95
N ASP A 52 0.38 0.62 8.20
CA ASP A 52 0.58 -0.73 7.69
C ASP A 52 0.55 -0.76 6.15
N HIS A 53 1.11 -1.80 5.55
CA HIS A 53 1.11 -1.99 4.09
C HIS A 53 1.70 -0.82 3.27
N GLY A 54 2.59 -0.03 3.87
CA GLY A 54 3.23 1.09 3.17
C GLY A 54 2.34 2.33 3.04
N LEU A 55 1.25 2.43 3.83
CA LEU A 55 0.44 3.64 3.89
C LEU A 55 1.35 4.85 4.15
N LEU A 56 1.28 5.79 3.22
CA LEU A 56 1.85 7.12 3.28
C LEU A 56 0.84 8.04 2.58
N ALA A 57 0.22 8.93 3.34
CA ALA A 57 -0.78 9.86 2.84
C ALA A 57 -0.52 11.28 3.33
N HIS A 58 -0.76 12.25 2.46
CA HIS A 58 -0.64 13.68 2.73
C HIS A 58 -2.00 14.35 2.57
N TRP A 59 -2.43 15.04 3.63
CA TRP A 59 -3.62 15.87 3.65
C TRP A 59 -3.28 17.30 3.23
N ASP A 60 -3.93 17.78 2.17
CA ASP A 60 -3.71 19.11 1.59
C ASP A 60 -4.71 20.17 2.07
N GLY A 61 -5.58 19.83 3.03
CA GLY A 61 -6.70 20.67 3.47
C GLY A 61 -8.05 20.28 2.88
N ARG A 62 -8.08 19.44 1.85
CA ARG A 62 -9.30 18.98 1.17
C ARG A 62 -9.33 17.49 0.96
N HIS A 63 -8.21 16.88 0.56
CA HIS A 63 -8.10 15.48 0.24
C HIS A 63 -6.83 14.87 0.82
N TRP A 64 -6.91 13.57 1.09
CA TRP A 64 -5.74 12.74 1.29
C TRP A 64 -5.22 12.32 -0.09
N THR A 65 -3.96 12.62 -0.35
CA THR A 65 -3.21 12.12 -1.50
C THR A 65 -2.25 11.03 -1.00
N GLY A 66 -2.20 9.90 -1.69
CA GLY A 66 -1.33 8.78 -1.32
C GLY A 66 -0.19 8.62 -2.30
N GLY A 67 0.81 7.83 -1.89
CA GLY A 67 1.66 7.12 -2.85
C GLY A 67 3.05 7.69 -3.07
N LEU A 68 4.05 6.85 -2.81
CA LEU A 68 5.38 6.97 -3.40
C LEU A 68 5.90 5.58 -3.74
N PRO A 69 6.58 5.42 -4.89
CA PRO A 69 6.77 4.13 -5.54
C PRO A 69 7.70 3.14 -4.81
N TRP A 70 8.20 3.46 -3.62
CA TRP A 70 9.26 2.73 -2.92
C TRP A 70 8.85 2.13 -1.56
N PHE A 71 7.69 2.48 -1.01
CA PHE A 71 7.28 2.02 0.32
C PHE A 71 6.40 0.77 0.24
N ASP A 72 7.03 -0.40 0.15
CA ASP A 72 6.34 -1.71 0.11
C ASP A 72 6.11 -2.31 1.51
N ARG A 73 6.51 -1.60 2.57
CA ARG A 73 6.54 -2.10 3.96
C ARG A 73 5.92 -1.13 4.96
N LYS A 74 5.41 -1.68 6.07
CA LYS A 74 4.89 -0.94 7.23
C LYS A 74 5.80 0.22 7.66
N LEU A 75 5.23 1.43 7.61
CA LEU A 75 5.75 2.64 8.24
C LEU A 75 5.12 2.78 9.63
N CYS A 76 5.94 3.09 10.62
CA CYS A 76 5.54 3.16 12.02
C CYS A 76 5.55 4.59 12.56
N ALA A 77 6.41 5.45 12.03
CA ALA A 77 6.63 6.78 12.56
C ALA A 77 6.76 7.83 11.44
N VAL A 78 6.30 9.04 11.75
CA VAL A 78 6.54 10.25 10.96
C VAL A 78 6.79 11.41 11.92
N TRP A 79 7.76 12.24 11.58
CA TRP A 79 8.05 13.49 12.28
C TRP A 79 8.53 14.52 11.26
N GLY A 80 8.16 15.79 11.42
CA GLY A 80 8.56 16.86 10.51
C GLY A 80 8.97 18.12 11.26
N ALA A 81 10.08 18.72 10.83
CA ALA A 81 10.54 20.01 11.35
C ALA A 81 9.73 21.17 10.75
N ARG A 82 9.34 21.04 9.48
CA ARG A 82 8.55 22.02 8.71
C ARG A 82 7.93 21.33 7.50
N SER A 83 7.05 22.04 6.80
CA SER A 83 6.56 21.60 5.48
C SER A 83 7.74 21.40 4.53
N GLY A 84 7.81 20.22 3.91
CA GLY A 84 8.92 19.77 3.05
C GLY A 84 10.18 19.28 3.75
N GLU A 85 10.25 19.21 5.09
CA GLU A 85 11.37 18.62 5.84
C GLU A 85 10.84 17.59 6.86
N LEU A 86 10.75 16.33 6.44
CA LEU A 86 10.11 15.25 7.21
C LEU A 86 10.91 13.95 7.19
N TRP A 87 10.84 13.21 8.28
CA TRP A 87 11.41 11.87 8.43
C TRP A 87 10.31 10.85 8.63
N PHE A 88 10.53 9.70 8.02
CA PHE A 88 9.62 8.55 8.03
C PHE A 88 10.40 7.33 8.51
N GLY A 89 9.84 6.63 9.48
CA GLY A 89 10.46 5.49 10.14
C GLY A 89 9.65 4.21 9.94
N GLY A 90 10.34 3.13 9.60
CA GLY A 90 9.78 1.78 9.50
C GLY A 90 10.90 0.77 9.40
N ALA A 91 10.86 -0.09 8.38
CA ALA A 91 11.99 -0.98 8.08
C ALA A 91 13.24 -0.23 7.56
N ARG A 92 13.08 1.02 7.17
CA ARG A 92 14.13 1.96 6.75
C ARG A 92 13.81 3.33 7.34
N LEU A 93 14.82 4.20 7.40
CA LEU A 93 14.66 5.63 7.62
C LEU A 93 14.63 6.33 6.26
N VAL A 94 13.65 7.18 6.06
CA VAL A 94 13.49 7.95 4.82
C VAL A 94 13.31 9.42 5.17
N HIS A 95 13.97 10.28 4.41
CA HIS A 95 13.98 11.72 4.59
C HIS A 95 13.38 12.38 3.34
N LEU A 96 12.41 13.27 3.57
CA LEU A 96 11.86 14.19 2.58
C LEU A 96 12.48 15.56 2.85
N ARG A 97 13.25 16.07 1.88
CA ARG A 97 13.78 17.44 1.88
C ARG A 97 13.43 18.15 0.59
N ASP A 98 12.65 19.22 0.70
CA ASP A 98 12.25 20.11 -0.39
C ASP A 98 11.73 19.32 -1.62
N GLY A 99 10.81 18.38 -1.37
CA GLY A 99 10.20 17.53 -2.40
C GLY A 99 11.03 16.31 -2.82
N HIS A 100 12.29 16.20 -2.36
CA HIS A 100 13.18 15.10 -2.71
C HIS A 100 13.21 14.04 -1.61
N TRP A 101 13.06 12.79 -2.01
CA TRP A 101 13.05 11.63 -1.13
C TRP A 101 14.41 10.94 -1.16
N SER A 102 14.97 10.65 0.01
CA SER A 102 16.21 9.88 0.17
C SER A 102 16.06 8.84 1.27
N VAL A 103 16.64 7.65 1.05
CA VAL A 103 16.77 6.64 2.10
C VAL A 103 18.06 6.90 2.84
N ASP A 104 17.99 7.02 4.16
CA ASP A 104 19.18 7.17 5.00
C ASP A 104 19.98 5.85 5.04
N PRO A 105 21.32 5.89 4.93
CA PRO A 105 22.15 4.70 4.75
C PRO A 105 22.38 3.89 6.03
N ILE A 106 21.75 4.23 7.16
CA ILE A 106 21.98 3.52 8.43
C ILE A 106 21.31 2.14 8.42
N GLU A 107 22.09 1.11 8.71
CA GLU A 107 21.59 -0.26 8.80
C GLU A 107 20.90 -0.50 10.15
N LEU A 108 19.66 -0.99 10.09
CA LEU A 108 18.92 -1.44 11.27
C LEU A 108 19.22 -2.92 11.54
N PRO A 109 19.20 -3.38 12.81
CA PRO A 109 19.30 -4.81 13.10
C PRO A 109 18.23 -5.63 12.36
N ALA A 110 18.56 -6.87 12.02
CA ALA A 110 17.67 -7.72 11.23
C ALA A 110 16.30 -7.89 11.91
N GLY A 111 15.23 -7.55 11.18
CA GLY A 111 13.85 -7.66 11.65
C GLY A 111 13.36 -6.50 12.53
N GLU A 112 14.23 -5.55 12.89
CA GLU A 112 13.84 -4.35 13.65
C GLU A 112 13.26 -3.25 12.76
N ARG A 113 12.59 -2.29 13.43
CA ARG A 113 11.96 -1.13 12.79
C ARG A 113 12.16 0.11 13.64
N VAL A 114 12.20 1.27 13.00
CA VAL A 114 12.01 2.55 13.69
C VAL A 114 10.53 2.68 14.05
N LEU A 115 10.23 2.69 15.35
CA LEU A 115 8.87 2.72 15.90
C LEU A 115 8.38 4.13 16.22
N SER A 116 9.29 5.04 16.59
CA SER A 116 8.97 6.43 16.90
C SER A 116 10.08 7.36 16.46
N LEU A 117 9.68 8.56 16.03
CA LEU A 117 10.54 9.67 15.66
C LEU A 117 10.14 10.92 16.43
N SER A 118 11.12 11.72 16.83
CA SER A 118 10.90 13.06 17.39
C SER A 118 12.17 13.88 17.24
N GLY A 119 12.04 15.18 16.98
CA GLY A 119 13.17 16.10 16.95
C GLY A 119 12.80 17.47 17.48
N CYS A 120 13.81 18.31 17.69
CA CYS A 120 13.60 19.73 17.99
C CYS A 120 13.90 20.63 16.78
N ALA A 121 14.67 20.14 15.81
CA ALA A 121 15.05 20.86 14.60
C ALA A 121 15.39 19.89 13.46
N ALA A 122 15.57 20.40 12.24
CA ALA A 122 15.90 19.58 11.08
C ALA A 122 17.28 18.90 11.18
N ASP A 123 18.13 19.40 12.07
CA ASP A 123 19.47 18.91 12.37
C ASP A 123 19.57 18.19 13.72
N ASP A 124 18.43 17.95 14.39
CA ASP A 124 18.39 17.20 15.65
C ASP A 124 17.12 16.35 15.72
N VAL A 125 17.25 15.10 15.26
CA VAL A 125 16.15 14.13 15.18
C VAL A 125 16.56 12.83 15.87
N TRP A 126 15.65 12.27 16.65
CA TRP A 126 15.83 11.04 17.39
C TRP A 126 14.88 9.96 16.89
N ALA A 127 15.39 8.74 16.85
CA ALA A 127 14.63 7.56 16.44
C ALA A 127 14.84 6.42 17.43
N VAL A 128 13.79 5.65 17.70
CA VAL A 128 13.90 4.43 18.52
C VAL A 128 13.24 3.24 17.82
N GLY A 129 13.86 2.08 17.94
CA GLY A 129 13.25 0.76 17.69
C GLY A 129 13.22 -0.05 18.99
N ASN A 130 12.83 -1.33 18.98
CA ASN A 130 12.74 -2.09 20.25
C ASN A 130 14.09 -2.24 20.96
N SER A 131 15.17 -2.32 20.19
CA SER A 131 16.52 -2.62 20.70
C SER A 131 17.55 -1.50 20.48
N PHE A 132 17.18 -0.36 19.90
CA PHE A 132 18.13 0.70 19.57
C PHE A 132 17.58 2.11 19.75
N THR A 133 18.49 3.06 19.98
CA THR A 133 18.26 4.50 19.90
C THR A 133 19.24 5.13 18.91
N LEU A 134 18.73 5.95 17.98
CA LEU A 134 19.50 6.69 16.99
C LEU A 134 19.31 8.20 17.16
N HIS A 135 20.32 8.95 16.76
CA HIS A 135 20.31 10.42 16.70
C HIS A 135 20.85 10.90 15.35
N PHE A 136 20.17 11.87 14.74
CA PHE A 136 20.57 12.57 13.53
C PHE A 136 21.12 13.93 13.93
N ASP A 137 22.35 14.21 13.54
CA ASP A 137 23.11 15.42 13.90
C ASP A 137 23.10 16.51 12.82
N GLY A 138 22.15 16.43 11.88
CA GLY A 138 22.10 17.30 10.70
C GLY A 138 22.89 16.80 9.50
N THR A 139 23.77 15.81 9.70
CA THR A 139 24.58 15.24 8.63
C THR A 139 24.34 13.74 8.45
N ARG A 140 24.21 12.99 9.55
CA ARG A 140 24.03 11.54 9.50
C ARG A 140 23.35 11.02 10.76
N TRP A 141 22.73 9.86 10.62
CA TRP A 141 22.27 9.06 11.75
C TRP A 141 23.43 8.36 12.43
N GLN A 142 23.40 8.35 13.77
CA GLN A 142 24.35 7.66 14.63
C GLN A 142 23.61 6.81 15.66
N ARG A 143 24.15 5.63 15.95
CA ARG A 143 23.62 4.76 17.01
C ARG A 143 24.16 5.22 18.36
N ILE A 144 23.26 5.75 19.20
CA ILE A 144 23.61 6.27 20.52
C ILE A 144 23.62 5.17 21.58
N ALA A 145 22.71 4.18 21.46
CA ALA A 145 22.67 3.06 22.39
C ALA A 145 21.96 1.82 21.83
N ASP A 146 22.33 0.66 22.38
CA ASP A 146 21.70 -0.65 22.16
C ASP A 146 20.57 -0.91 23.17
N ARG A 147 19.81 0.15 23.45
CA ARG A 147 18.61 0.11 24.27
C ARG A 147 17.54 0.92 23.56
N GLY A 148 16.41 0.28 23.28
CA GLY A 148 15.36 0.84 22.44
C GLY A 148 14.13 1.32 23.20
N GLY A 149 13.03 1.54 22.51
CA GLY A 149 11.80 2.04 23.11
C GLY A 149 10.62 2.02 22.14
N GLN A 150 9.43 2.23 22.71
CA GLN A 150 8.18 2.35 21.95
C GLN A 150 7.92 3.78 21.49
N ALA A 151 8.37 4.77 22.26
CA ALA A 151 8.22 6.18 21.93
C ALA A 151 9.49 6.97 22.28
N VAL A 152 9.75 8.01 21.50
CA VAL A 152 10.81 8.99 21.77
C VAL A 152 10.23 10.40 21.69
N TRP A 153 10.73 11.28 22.55
CA TRP A 153 10.38 12.70 22.55
C TRP A 153 11.65 13.53 22.76
N ALA A 154 11.83 14.55 21.91
CA ALA A 154 12.97 15.45 21.94
C ALA A 154 12.49 16.88 21.66
N ARG A 155 12.97 17.85 22.45
CA ARG A 155 12.59 19.27 22.35
C ARG A 155 13.77 20.21 22.66
N ALA A 156 14.91 19.67 23.07
CA ALA A 156 16.14 20.39 23.33
C ALA A 156 17.27 19.72 22.57
N PRO A 157 18.24 20.48 22.01
CA PRO A 157 19.34 19.91 21.24
C PRO A 157 20.15 18.91 22.07
N GLY A 158 20.44 17.75 21.48
CA GLY A 158 21.23 16.67 22.09
C GLY A 158 20.56 15.94 23.24
N GLU A 159 19.33 16.27 23.59
CA GLU A 159 18.58 15.63 24.68
C GLU A 159 17.34 14.91 24.15
N ALA A 160 17.12 13.68 24.64
CA ALA A 160 15.95 12.90 24.29
C ALA A 160 15.42 12.09 25.46
N TRP A 161 14.13 11.86 25.44
CA TRP A 161 13.44 10.97 26.35
C TRP A 161 12.89 9.78 25.58
N ALA A 162 13.09 8.57 26.09
CA ALA A 162 12.60 7.35 25.47
C ALA A 162 11.75 6.54 26.45
N ALA A 163 10.59 6.10 25.99
CA ALA A 163 9.69 5.18 26.67
C ALA A 163 10.07 3.74 26.37
N TRP A 164 10.11 2.87 27.37
CA TRP A 164 10.48 1.46 27.21
C TRP A 164 9.50 0.52 27.90
N GLY A 165 9.55 -0.74 27.46
CA GLY A 165 8.68 -1.83 27.92
C GLY A 165 8.12 -2.62 26.75
N SER A 166 7.93 -3.92 26.95
CA SER A 166 7.52 -4.85 25.90
C SER A 166 6.03 -5.18 26.00
N PHE A 167 5.27 -4.88 24.94
CA PHE A 167 3.91 -5.38 24.74
C PHE A 167 3.72 -5.80 23.28
N ARG A 168 2.84 -6.79 23.04
CA ARG A 168 2.43 -7.14 21.67
C ARG A 168 1.06 -6.54 21.41
N GLU A 169 0.96 -5.83 20.29
CA GLU A 169 -0.29 -5.45 19.67
C GLU A 169 -0.74 -6.63 18.78
N HIS A 170 -1.84 -7.31 19.14
CA HIS A 170 -2.46 -8.35 18.31
C HIS A 170 -3.95 -8.08 18.21
N ASP A 171 -4.45 -7.75 17.02
CA ASP A 171 -5.88 -7.51 16.75
C ASP A 171 -6.59 -6.59 17.77
N GLY A 172 -5.90 -5.52 18.19
CA GLY A 172 -6.45 -4.54 19.14
C GLY A 172 -6.47 -4.99 20.61
N ASP A 173 -5.89 -6.16 20.93
CA ASP A 173 -5.68 -6.64 22.30
C ASP A 173 -4.19 -6.47 22.68
N LEU A 174 -3.92 -5.67 23.72
CA LEU A 174 -2.58 -5.47 24.26
C LEU A 174 -2.28 -6.57 25.27
N ARG A 175 -1.54 -7.58 24.84
CA ARG A 175 -1.12 -8.66 25.74
C ARG A 175 0.28 -8.37 26.27
N TYR A 176 0.36 -8.23 27.60
CA TYR A 176 1.62 -8.27 28.32
C TYR A 176 2.30 -9.61 28.06
N ILE A 177 3.55 -9.58 27.62
CA ILE A 177 4.37 -10.78 27.53
C ILE A 177 4.76 -11.14 28.96
N ARG A 178 4.09 -12.14 29.57
CA ARG A 178 4.47 -12.63 30.91
C ARG A 178 5.96 -13.00 30.93
N GLY A 179 6.71 -12.46 31.88
CA GLY A 179 8.12 -12.77 32.11
C GLY A 179 9.14 -11.80 31.50
N GLN A 180 8.71 -10.68 30.90
CA GLN A 180 9.61 -9.60 30.45
C GLN A 180 9.80 -8.53 31.56
N PRO A 181 10.98 -7.88 31.66
CA PRO A 181 11.23 -6.86 32.68
C PRO A 181 10.33 -5.63 32.46
N GLY A 182 9.98 -4.93 33.55
CA GLY A 182 8.98 -3.87 33.68
C GLY A 182 8.82 -2.86 32.54
N GLY A 183 8.90 -1.57 32.84
CA GLY A 183 8.69 -0.55 31.82
C GLY A 183 8.68 0.83 32.44
N GLY A 184 9.06 1.83 31.66
CA GLY A 184 9.25 3.16 32.20
C GLY A 184 9.79 4.13 31.17
N VAL A 185 10.51 5.14 31.65
CA VAL A 185 11.05 6.21 30.83
C VAL A 185 12.53 6.40 31.14
N ARG A 186 13.30 6.78 30.14
CA ARG A 186 14.71 7.17 30.27
C ARG A 186 14.96 8.52 29.61
N ARG A 187 15.91 9.29 30.14
CA ARG A 187 16.38 10.57 29.60
C ARG A 187 17.85 10.45 29.25
N PHE A 188 18.22 10.91 28.07
CA PHE A 188 19.59 11.18 27.66
C PHE A 188 19.88 12.68 27.80
N ASP A 189 20.92 13.02 28.57
CA ASP A 189 21.34 14.40 28.83
C ASP A 189 22.47 14.90 27.90
N GLY A 190 22.68 14.20 26.78
CA GLY A 190 23.81 14.41 25.88
C GLY A 190 25.04 13.53 26.20
N ARG A 191 25.09 12.91 27.38
CA ARG A 191 26.21 12.03 27.78
C ARG A 191 25.77 10.75 28.45
N ASN A 192 24.82 10.84 29.37
CA ASN A 192 24.40 9.76 30.24
C ASN A 192 22.90 9.52 30.14
N TRP A 193 22.53 8.28 30.47
CA TRP A 193 21.14 7.89 30.62
C TRP A 193 20.72 7.91 32.08
N GLN A 194 19.62 8.60 32.36
CA GLN A 194 18.88 8.50 33.61
C GLN A 194 17.59 7.72 33.37
N GLU A 195 17.24 6.78 34.25
CA GLU A 195 16.08 5.90 34.07
C GLU A 195 15.11 5.98 35.26
N TRP A 196 13.82 5.89 34.94
CA TRP A 196 12.71 5.77 35.89
C TRP A 196 11.89 4.54 35.52
N ASP A 197 11.88 3.54 36.40
CA ASP A 197 11.06 2.34 36.24
C ASP A 197 9.67 2.57 36.82
N PHE A 198 8.64 2.41 35.99
CA PHE A 198 7.24 2.46 36.38
C PHE A 198 6.64 1.07 36.62
N GLY A 199 7.42 0.01 36.40
CA GLY A 199 7.00 -1.38 36.50
C GLY A 199 6.01 -1.81 35.41
N ARG A 200 5.74 -0.95 34.42
CA ARG A 200 4.74 -1.16 33.36
C ARG A 200 5.18 -0.52 32.06
N PRO A 201 4.91 -1.14 30.89
CA PRO A 201 5.28 -0.57 29.61
C PRO A 201 4.66 0.81 29.36
N VAL A 202 5.45 1.70 28.77
CA VAL A 202 5.00 3.00 28.30
C VAL A 202 4.85 2.92 26.77
N ALA A 203 3.67 3.24 26.26
CA ALA A 203 3.36 3.18 24.83
C ALA A 203 3.64 4.52 24.13
N ALA A 204 3.37 5.63 24.80
CA ALA A 204 3.52 6.97 24.23
C ALA A 204 4.11 7.96 25.23
N LEU A 205 4.84 8.92 24.66
CA LEU A 205 5.47 10.01 25.38
C LEU A 205 5.23 11.32 24.61
N HIS A 206 4.81 12.36 25.29
CA HIS A 206 4.71 13.69 24.71
C HIS A 206 4.85 14.77 25.78
N GLY A 207 5.49 15.87 25.43
CA GLY A 207 5.64 17.04 26.29
C GLY A 207 5.66 18.33 25.49
N ILE A 208 5.54 19.45 26.20
CA ILE A 208 5.64 20.80 25.64
C ILE A 208 6.96 21.50 26.02
N GLY A 209 7.72 20.91 26.96
CA GLY A 209 9.04 21.37 27.39
C GLY A 209 9.71 20.32 28.28
N SER A 210 11.01 20.46 28.55
CA SER A 210 11.77 19.45 29.31
C SER A 210 11.30 19.23 30.76
N GLY A 211 10.45 20.13 31.28
CA GLY A 211 9.81 20.01 32.59
C GLY A 211 8.31 19.75 32.57
N ASP A 212 7.72 19.44 31.42
CA ASP A 212 6.30 19.06 31.31
C ASP A 212 6.15 17.95 30.26
N LEU A 213 6.30 16.70 30.73
CA LEU A 213 6.16 15.48 29.94
C LEU A 213 5.08 14.58 30.50
N TRP A 214 4.40 13.91 29.59
CA TRP A 214 3.37 12.93 29.90
C TRP A 214 3.71 11.60 29.25
N ALA A 215 3.64 10.54 30.04
CA ALA A 215 3.81 9.17 29.61
C ALA A 215 2.48 8.44 29.76
N ALA A 216 2.06 7.72 28.73
CA ALA A 216 0.84 6.91 28.74
C ALA A 216 1.12 5.49 28.26
N GLY A 217 0.38 4.53 28.80
CA GLY A 217 0.55 3.14 28.43
C GLY A 217 -0.60 2.23 28.85
N PRO A 218 -0.46 0.92 28.59
CA PRO A 218 -1.47 -0.08 28.93
C PRO A 218 -1.76 -0.13 30.45
N HIS A 219 -2.89 -0.74 30.81
CA HIS A 219 -3.28 -0.94 32.22
C HIS A 219 -3.39 0.36 33.04
N GLY A 220 -3.91 1.42 32.41
CA GLY A 220 -4.20 2.70 33.06
C GLY A 220 -2.98 3.55 33.37
N LEU A 221 -1.80 3.23 32.84
CA LEU A 221 -0.60 4.01 33.11
C LEU A 221 -0.74 5.40 32.48
N VAL A 222 -0.77 6.43 33.32
CA VAL A 222 -0.61 7.84 32.92
C VAL A 222 0.23 8.54 34.00
N ARG A 223 1.40 9.05 33.60
CA ARG A 223 2.36 9.70 34.49
C ARG A 223 2.70 11.10 33.98
N HIS A 224 2.80 12.06 34.88
CA HIS A 224 3.21 13.45 34.60
C HIS A 224 4.56 13.75 35.23
N PHE A 225 5.48 14.32 34.45
CA PHE A 225 6.75 14.86 34.92
C PHE A 225 6.63 16.37 35.11
N ASP A 226 6.80 16.84 36.34
CA ASP A 226 6.67 18.26 36.73
C ASP A 226 8.00 19.05 36.66
N GLY A 227 9.00 18.49 35.97
CA GLY A 227 10.37 19.03 35.91
C GLY A 227 11.26 18.56 37.05
N ARG A 228 10.70 17.88 38.06
CA ARG A 228 11.46 17.31 39.18
C ARG A 228 11.21 15.83 39.34
N GLN A 229 9.96 15.40 39.24
CA GLN A 229 9.59 14.00 39.48
C GLN A 229 8.38 13.57 38.65
N TRP A 230 8.27 12.26 38.46
CA TRP A 230 7.12 11.62 37.85
C TRP A 230 6.04 11.34 38.89
N ARG A 231 4.79 11.68 38.60
CA ARG A 231 3.63 11.42 39.46
C ARG A 231 2.54 10.71 38.67
N ASP A 232 1.74 9.88 39.35
CA ASP A 232 0.52 9.32 38.75
C ASP A 232 -0.52 10.43 38.53
N ASP A 233 -1.09 10.51 37.33
CA ASP A 233 -2.19 11.40 36.98
C ASP A 233 -3.06 10.72 35.90
N ALA A 234 -3.70 9.62 36.30
CA ALA A 234 -4.51 8.80 35.43
C ALA A 234 -6.02 9.04 35.65
N PRO A 235 -6.85 8.87 34.60
CA PRO A 235 -8.28 8.67 34.77
C PRO A 235 -8.57 7.49 35.72
N ALA A 236 -9.72 7.50 36.39
CA ALA A 236 -10.07 6.49 37.40
C ALA A 236 -10.10 5.04 36.87
N ASP A 237 -10.34 4.88 35.56
CA ASP A 237 -10.46 3.58 34.91
C ASP A 237 -9.12 3.07 34.34
N SER A 238 -8.86 1.76 34.51
CA SER A 238 -7.65 1.10 34.01
C SER A 238 -7.75 0.73 32.52
N HIS A 239 -7.81 1.73 31.64
CA HIS A 239 -7.87 1.55 30.18
C HIS A 239 -6.51 1.30 29.52
N ASN A 240 -6.52 0.91 28.25
CA ASN A 240 -5.30 0.72 27.47
C ASN A 240 -5.00 2.00 26.67
N TRP A 241 -4.11 2.85 27.20
CA TRP A 241 -3.71 4.08 26.53
C TRP A 241 -2.57 3.84 25.54
N MET A 242 -2.78 4.28 24.30
CA MET A 242 -1.86 4.09 23.18
C MET A 242 -1.17 5.38 22.75
N GLY A 243 -1.85 6.52 22.94
CA GLY A 243 -1.34 7.82 22.54
C GLY A 243 -1.58 8.87 23.62
N VAL A 244 -0.62 9.78 23.75
CA VAL A 244 -0.74 10.99 24.56
C VAL A 244 -0.27 12.19 23.74
N CYS A 245 -0.97 13.32 23.89
CA CYS A 245 -0.57 14.59 23.32
C CYS A 245 -0.85 15.70 24.32
N VAL A 246 0.09 16.62 24.46
CA VAL A 246 0.01 17.78 25.35
C VAL A 246 -0.12 19.00 24.45
N THR A 247 -1.23 19.72 24.55
CA THR A 247 -1.55 20.88 23.71
C THR A 247 -1.19 22.19 24.39
N ALA A 248 -1.30 22.25 25.71
CA ALA A 248 -0.93 23.38 26.55
C ALA A 248 -0.65 22.87 27.97
N PRO A 249 -0.03 23.69 28.86
CA PRO A 249 0.16 23.29 30.25
C PRO A 249 -1.16 22.85 30.90
N GLY A 250 -1.22 21.60 31.35
CA GLY A 250 -2.41 21.00 31.95
C GLY A 250 -3.55 20.63 30.99
N ASP A 251 -3.38 20.82 29.67
CA ASP A 251 -4.29 20.38 28.61
C ASP A 251 -3.70 19.17 27.88
N VAL A 252 -4.22 17.98 28.17
CA VAL A 252 -3.63 16.71 27.77
C VAL A 252 -4.70 15.80 27.17
N TRP A 253 -4.40 15.20 26.04
CA TRP A 253 -5.24 14.25 25.34
C TRP A 253 -4.68 12.84 25.47
N LEU A 254 -5.58 11.89 25.69
CA LEU A 254 -5.30 10.47 25.68
C LEU A 254 -6.19 9.77 24.66
N VAL A 255 -5.60 8.84 23.92
CA VAL A 255 -6.32 7.91 23.05
C VAL A 255 -5.95 6.48 23.36
N GLY A 256 -6.90 5.59 23.15
CA GLY A 256 -6.70 4.17 23.39
C GLY A 256 -7.98 3.38 23.21
N ALA A 257 -8.09 2.29 23.94
CA ALA A 257 -9.29 1.48 23.98
C ALA A 257 -9.63 0.96 25.38
N ARG A 258 -10.89 0.56 25.54
CA ARG A 258 -11.36 -0.10 26.75
C ARG A 258 -10.67 -1.45 26.95
N ARG A 259 -10.43 -1.81 28.22
CA ARG A 259 -9.63 -2.97 28.61
C ARG A 259 -10.32 -4.34 28.41
N ASP A 260 -11.65 -4.40 28.54
CA ASP A 260 -12.36 -5.66 28.81
C ASP A 260 -13.21 -6.23 27.65
N ASP A 261 -13.13 -5.66 26.44
CA ASP A 261 -14.03 -6.07 25.36
C ASP A 261 -13.35 -7.00 24.34
N ARG A 262 -14.05 -8.07 23.95
CA ARG A 262 -13.70 -8.92 22.78
C ARG A 262 -13.67 -8.12 21.45
N ARG A 263 -14.09 -6.85 21.49
CA ARG A 263 -13.94 -5.83 20.44
C ARG A 263 -13.54 -4.52 21.13
N PRO A 264 -12.33 -3.99 20.89
CA PRO A 264 -11.91 -2.77 21.56
C PRO A 264 -12.87 -1.61 21.20
N VAL A 265 -13.25 -0.85 22.23
CA VAL A 265 -14.07 0.37 22.10
C VAL A 265 -13.10 1.55 22.18
N PRO A 266 -13.10 2.47 21.20
CA PRO A 266 -12.16 3.57 21.16
C PRO A 266 -12.46 4.55 22.29
N LEU A 267 -11.41 5.08 22.91
CA LEU A 267 -11.53 6.06 23.98
C LEU A 267 -10.73 7.31 23.63
N VAL A 268 -11.34 8.47 23.84
CA VAL A 268 -10.69 9.77 23.78
C VAL A 268 -10.96 10.48 25.10
N PHE A 269 -9.91 10.73 25.86
CA PHE A 269 -9.98 11.44 27.13
C PHE A 269 -9.19 12.73 27.04
N ARG A 270 -9.67 13.76 27.72
CA ARG A 270 -8.99 15.04 27.82
C ARG A 270 -8.92 15.48 29.27
N ARG A 271 -7.73 15.91 29.68
CA ARG A 271 -7.47 16.57 30.95
C ARG A 271 -7.59 18.07 30.75
N ARG A 272 -8.47 18.71 31.52
CA ARG A 272 -8.58 20.18 31.60
C ARG A 272 -8.78 20.57 33.06
N SER A 273 -8.14 21.66 33.48
CA SER A 273 -8.31 22.21 34.84
C SER A 273 -8.07 21.18 35.96
N GLY A 274 -7.16 20.22 35.76
CA GLY A 274 -6.83 19.20 36.76
C GLY A 274 -7.71 17.95 36.74
N ALA A 275 -8.70 17.86 35.84
CA ALA A 275 -9.63 16.74 35.80
C ALA A 275 -9.67 16.08 34.42
N TRP A 276 -9.78 14.75 34.41
CA TRP A 276 -9.98 13.94 33.21
C TRP A 276 -11.47 13.79 32.89
N ALA A 277 -11.85 13.95 31.63
CA ALA A 277 -13.17 13.66 31.13
C ALA A 277 -13.11 13.01 29.73
N ALA A 278 -14.11 12.21 29.38
CA ALA A 278 -14.28 11.74 28.01
C ALA A 278 -14.56 12.93 27.08
N GLN A 279 -13.96 12.93 25.90
CA GLN A 279 -14.16 13.98 24.90
C GLN A 279 -15.58 13.83 24.29
N PRO A 280 -16.39 14.91 24.27
CA PRO A 280 -17.68 14.89 23.57
C PRO A 280 -17.55 14.44 22.11
N GLY A 281 -18.46 13.57 21.65
CA GLY A 281 -18.47 13.02 20.29
C GLY A 281 -17.64 11.74 20.14
N SER A 282 -16.83 11.37 21.14
CA SER A 282 -16.05 10.12 21.11
C SER A 282 -16.92 8.86 21.14
N GLU A 283 -18.16 8.97 21.62
CA GLU A 283 -19.14 7.89 21.62
C GLU A 283 -19.65 7.50 20.23
N ARG A 284 -19.38 8.33 19.21
CA ARG A 284 -19.82 8.13 17.82
C ARG A 284 -18.73 7.53 16.93
N LEU A 285 -17.56 7.23 17.51
CA LEU A 285 -16.43 6.72 16.75
C LEU A 285 -16.66 5.27 16.36
N SER A 286 -16.37 4.98 15.09
CA SER A 286 -16.44 3.65 14.48
C SER A 286 -15.13 2.88 14.59
N ALA A 287 -14.03 3.54 14.99
CA ALA A 287 -12.71 2.94 15.10
C ALA A 287 -12.67 1.87 16.20
N ASN A 288 -12.08 0.70 15.93
CA ASN A 288 -11.89 -0.32 16.97
C ASN A 288 -10.83 0.11 18.01
N LEU A 289 -9.74 0.77 17.58
CA LEU A 289 -8.68 1.23 18.46
C LEU A 289 -8.14 2.56 17.94
N LEU A 290 -8.05 3.58 18.79
CA LEU A 290 -7.27 4.78 18.50
C LEU A 290 -5.85 4.63 19.04
N LYS A 291 -4.88 4.92 18.18
CA LYS A 291 -3.46 4.68 18.44
C LYS A 291 -2.68 5.99 18.55
N VAL A 292 -3.03 6.96 17.73
CA VAL A 292 -2.25 8.19 17.56
C VAL A 292 -3.11 9.39 17.92
N VAL A 293 -2.53 10.31 18.69
CA VAL A 293 -3.05 11.65 18.92
C VAL A 293 -1.92 12.66 18.77
N ARG A 294 -2.12 13.69 17.96
CA ARG A 294 -1.17 14.78 17.74
C ARG A 294 -1.92 16.09 17.54
N ALA A 295 -1.24 17.22 17.76
CA ALA A 295 -1.85 18.52 17.58
C ALA A 295 -0.88 19.46 16.87
N SER A 296 -1.39 20.22 15.92
CA SER A 296 -0.70 21.40 15.36
C SER A 296 -0.98 22.64 16.21
N ALA A 297 -2.12 22.67 16.91
CA ALA A 297 -2.52 23.72 17.85
C ALA A 297 -3.50 23.17 18.91
N PRO A 298 -3.75 23.89 20.03
CA PRO A 298 -4.72 23.45 21.05
C PRO A 298 -6.15 23.25 20.56
N SER A 299 -6.50 23.92 19.45
CA SER A 299 -7.76 23.82 18.73
C SER A 299 -7.62 23.08 17.40
N ASP A 300 -6.58 22.29 17.22
CA ASP A 300 -6.37 21.49 16.02
C ASP A 300 -5.68 20.17 16.38
N VAL A 301 -6.49 19.23 16.83
CA VAL A 301 -6.06 17.91 17.32
C VAL A 301 -6.49 16.84 16.34
N TRP A 302 -5.53 15.99 15.98
CA TRP A 302 -5.68 14.90 15.03
C TRP A 302 -5.54 13.57 15.75
N LEU A 303 -6.44 12.65 15.41
CA LEU A 303 -6.57 11.35 16.05
C LEU A 303 -6.64 10.30 14.96
N ALA A 304 -5.93 9.19 15.10
CA ALA A 304 -6.08 8.08 14.18
C ALA A 304 -5.88 6.74 14.87
N GLY A 305 -6.36 5.72 14.21
CA GLY A 305 -6.36 4.36 14.70
C GLY A 305 -6.22 3.38 13.56
N TRP A 306 -7.30 2.68 13.25
CA TRP A 306 -7.41 1.90 12.03
C TRP A 306 -7.48 2.84 10.81
N SER A 307 -8.33 2.58 9.82
CA SER A 307 -8.36 3.37 8.58
C SER A 307 -9.04 4.73 8.68
N GLU A 308 -9.22 5.22 9.91
CA GLU A 308 -9.99 6.40 10.22
C GLU A 308 -9.10 7.45 10.85
N VAL A 309 -9.22 8.67 10.32
CA VAL A 309 -8.60 9.86 10.86
C VAL A 309 -9.71 10.81 11.27
N TYR A 310 -9.60 11.31 12.50
CA TYR A 310 -10.51 12.29 13.06
C TYR A 310 -9.75 13.56 13.40
N ARG A 311 -10.49 14.66 13.44
CA ARG A 311 -9.99 15.97 13.82
C ARG A 311 -10.92 16.60 14.85
N SER A 312 -10.33 17.41 15.72
CA SER A 312 -11.04 18.17 16.73
C SER A 312 -10.56 19.62 16.77
N ASP A 313 -11.52 20.54 16.91
CA ASP A 313 -11.27 21.96 17.19
C ASP A 313 -11.03 22.22 18.69
N GLY A 314 -10.93 21.16 19.47
CA GLY A 314 -10.85 21.22 20.93
C GLY A 314 -12.20 21.25 21.63
N GLN A 315 -13.33 21.14 20.93
CA GLN A 315 -14.65 20.98 21.51
C GLN A 315 -15.40 19.81 20.86
N GLU A 316 -15.48 19.81 19.53
CA GLU A 316 -16.12 18.76 18.75
C GLU A 316 -15.08 17.90 18.03
N LEU A 317 -15.51 16.72 17.60
CA LEU A 317 -14.66 15.74 16.94
C LEU A 317 -15.41 15.20 15.72
N TRP A 318 -14.76 15.23 14.56
CA TRP A 318 -15.36 14.84 13.29
C TRP A 318 -14.39 14.03 12.42
N PRO A 319 -14.89 13.14 11.54
CA PRO A 319 -14.05 12.39 10.62
C PRO A 319 -13.46 13.31 9.54
N VAL A 320 -12.20 13.07 9.16
CA VAL A 320 -11.50 13.79 8.09
C VAL A 320 -11.49 12.97 6.81
N GLY A 321 -12.25 13.43 5.82
CA GLY A 321 -12.45 12.72 4.55
C GLY A 321 -13.56 11.68 4.63
N ARG A 322 -14.44 11.62 3.61
CA ARG A 322 -15.51 10.61 3.51
C ARG A 322 -15.02 9.27 2.91
N ARG A 323 -13.82 9.27 2.34
CA ARG A 323 -13.18 8.08 1.76
C ARG A 323 -12.03 7.66 2.66
N SER A 324 -11.90 6.35 2.88
CA SER A 324 -10.76 5.74 3.56
C SER A 324 -9.46 6.33 3.03
N LEU A 325 -8.45 6.46 3.89
CA LEU A 325 -7.09 6.85 3.48
C LEU A 325 -6.70 6.09 2.20
N PRO A 326 -5.99 6.73 1.24
CA PRO A 326 -5.48 6.07 0.05
C PRO A 326 -4.42 5.04 0.48
N ALA A 327 -4.90 3.87 0.90
CA ALA A 327 -4.10 2.84 1.53
C ALA A 327 -3.33 2.02 0.49
N PHE A 328 -3.69 2.11 -0.79
CA PHE A 328 -3.11 1.31 -1.86
C PHE A 328 -2.75 2.19 -3.05
N ASP A 329 -1.45 2.26 -3.27
CA ASP A 329 -0.78 3.16 -4.21
C ASP A 329 -1.15 2.83 -5.68
N SER A 330 -1.28 1.54 -6.04
CA SER A 330 -1.79 1.11 -7.36
C SER A 330 -2.17 -0.37 -7.40
N LEU A 331 -3.27 -0.70 -8.09
CA LEU A 331 -3.51 -2.04 -8.63
C LEU A 331 -2.83 -2.11 -10.01
N LEU A 332 -1.94 -3.08 -10.18
CA LEU A 332 -1.08 -3.20 -11.35
C LEU A 332 -1.50 -4.33 -12.27
N ALA A 333 -2.15 -5.35 -11.72
CA ALA A 333 -2.52 -6.54 -12.43
C ALA A 333 -4.01 -6.88 -12.26
N ILE A 334 -4.62 -7.36 -13.34
CA ILE A 334 -5.96 -7.97 -13.31
C ILE A 334 -5.98 -9.22 -14.20
N GLY A 335 -6.58 -10.28 -13.69
CA GLY A 335 -6.71 -11.55 -14.41
C GLY A 335 -7.74 -12.45 -13.77
N GLY A 336 -8.45 -13.24 -14.56
CA GLY A 336 -9.55 -14.07 -14.07
C GLY A 336 -10.14 -14.92 -15.17
N THR A 337 -11.23 -15.62 -14.84
CA THR A 337 -11.94 -16.49 -15.77
C THR A 337 -13.36 -16.03 -16.10
N ALA A 338 -13.97 -15.26 -15.20
CA ALA A 338 -15.32 -14.71 -15.36
C ALA A 338 -15.47 -13.40 -14.59
N PRO A 339 -16.46 -12.53 -14.90
CA PRO A 339 -16.70 -11.31 -14.13
C PRO A 339 -16.94 -11.55 -12.62
N ASP A 340 -17.37 -12.75 -12.22
CA ASP A 340 -17.51 -13.18 -10.81
C ASP A 340 -16.39 -14.13 -10.34
N ASP A 341 -15.29 -14.21 -11.09
CA ASP A 341 -14.03 -14.88 -10.73
C ASP A 341 -12.84 -14.10 -11.31
N LEU A 342 -12.57 -12.95 -10.69
CA LEU A 342 -11.47 -12.05 -11.05
C LEU A 342 -10.51 -11.83 -9.89
N TRP A 343 -9.24 -11.69 -10.22
CA TRP A 343 -8.20 -11.29 -9.31
C TRP A 343 -7.65 -9.94 -9.73
N ALA A 344 -7.44 -9.05 -8.77
CA ALA A 344 -6.71 -7.80 -8.96
C ALA A 344 -5.60 -7.71 -7.92
N ALA A 345 -4.41 -7.32 -8.34
CA ALA A 345 -3.27 -7.23 -7.44
C ALA A 345 -2.36 -6.06 -7.78
N GLY A 346 -1.50 -5.68 -6.84
CA GLY A 346 -0.58 -4.59 -7.10
C GLY A 346 0.47 -4.40 -6.02
N ARG A 347 0.67 -3.14 -5.63
CA ARG A 347 1.65 -2.75 -4.61
C ARG A 347 1.26 -3.28 -3.23
N ALA A 348 2.25 -3.35 -2.34
CA ALA A 348 2.11 -3.81 -0.95
C ALA A 348 1.51 -5.23 -0.81
N SER A 349 1.75 -6.09 -1.79
CA SER A 349 1.17 -7.44 -1.89
C SER A 349 -0.36 -7.49 -1.76
N LEU A 350 -1.06 -6.39 -2.08
CA LEU A 350 -2.52 -6.41 -2.12
C LEU A 350 -2.95 -7.37 -3.22
N ILE A 351 -3.83 -8.28 -2.85
CA ILE A 351 -4.57 -9.12 -3.79
C ILE A 351 -6.04 -9.12 -3.38
N LEU A 352 -6.90 -8.86 -4.35
CA LEU A 352 -8.34 -8.82 -4.25
C LEU A 352 -8.90 -9.97 -5.10
N HIS A 353 -9.91 -10.65 -4.59
CA HIS A 353 -10.74 -11.58 -5.36
C HIS A 353 -12.12 -10.96 -5.53
N ARG A 354 -12.67 -11.05 -6.74
CA ARG A 354 -14.02 -10.65 -7.06
C ARG A 354 -14.86 -11.91 -7.18
N ASP A 355 -15.87 -12.03 -6.33
CA ASP A 355 -16.89 -13.05 -6.42
C ASP A 355 -18.27 -12.42 -6.74
N ARG A 356 -19.35 -13.17 -6.55
CA ARG A 356 -20.73 -12.67 -6.75
C ARG A 356 -21.16 -11.57 -5.78
N ARG A 357 -20.47 -11.43 -4.66
CA ARG A 357 -20.71 -10.39 -3.63
C ARG A 357 -19.88 -9.13 -3.90
N GLY A 358 -18.90 -9.22 -4.79
CA GLY A 358 -18.01 -8.13 -5.16
C GLY A 358 -16.56 -8.42 -4.78
N TRP A 359 -15.75 -7.35 -4.75
CA TRP A 359 -14.34 -7.44 -4.41
C TRP A 359 -14.11 -7.56 -2.91
N HIS A 360 -13.26 -8.49 -2.53
CA HIS A 360 -12.79 -8.65 -1.17
C HIS A 360 -11.29 -9.02 -1.13
N PRO A 361 -10.57 -8.60 -0.09
CA PRO A 361 -9.14 -8.87 0.02
C PRO A 361 -8.86 -10.31 0.40
N VAL A 362 -7.83 -10.88 -0.21
CA VAL A 362 -7.31 -12.19 0.15
C VAL A 362 -5.95 -12.01 0.82
N ARG A 363 -5.80 -12.56 2.02
CA ARG A 363 -4.56 -12.40 2.81
C ARG A 363 -3.40 -13.13 2.15
N THR A 364 -2.24 -12.49 2.17
CA THR A 364 -0.99 -13.12 1.79
C THR A 364 0.18 -12.62 2.65
N ASP A 365 1.13 -13.51 2.97
CA ASP A 365 2.18 -13.24 3.96
C ASP A 365 3.56 -12.93 3.35
N TRP A 366 3.62 -12.87 2.02
CA TRP A 366 4.81 -12.59 1.23
C TRP A 366 4.90 -11.11 0.81
N PRO A 367 6.03 -10.43 1.04
CA PRO A 367 6.22 -9.03 0.67
C PRO A 367 6.53 -8.89 -0.83
N GLY A 368 6.11 -7.78 -1.44
CA GLY A 368 6.52 -7.40 -2.79
C GLY A 368 5.45 -6.64 -3.58
N VAL A 369 5.75 -6.47 -4.87
CA VAL A 369 4.83 -5.90 -5.86
C VAL A 369 4.40 -7.01 -6.81
N ILE A 370 3.10 -7.17 -7.03
CA ILE A 370 2.55 -8.12 -8.00
C ILE A 370 2.34 -7.37 -9.32
N TRP A 371 2.96 -7.83 -10.40
CA TRP A 371 2.89 -7.20 -11.73
C TRP A 371 2.03 -7.94 -12.73
N ALA A 372 1.80 -9.24 -12.54
CA ALA A 372 0.97 -10.01 -13.45
C ALA A 372 0.19 -11.10 -12.72
N LEU A 373 -1.01 -11.36 -13.24
CA LEU A 373 -1.93 -12.39 -12.78
C LEU A 373 -2.41 -13.21 -13.99
N ALA A 374 -2.57 -14.51 -13.80
CA ALA A 374 -3.26 -15.37 -14.75
C ALA A 374 -4.12 -16.39 -13.98
N ALA A 375 -5.31 -16.68 -14.47
CA ALA A 375 -6.19 -17.70 -13.92
C ALA A 375 -6.64 -18.65 -15.03
N ARG A 376 -6.75 -19.94 -14.70
CA ARG A 376 -7.29 -20.98 -15.58
C ARG A 376 -8.65 -21.49 -15.09
N GLY A 377 -8.95 -21.29 -13.82
CA GLY A 377 -10.21 -21.64 -13.20
C GLY A 377 -10.29 -21.08 -11.77
N PRO A 378 -11.43 -21.30 -11.09
CA PRO A 378 -11.64 -20.80 -9.73
C PRO A 378 -10.64 -21.39 -8.71
N ASP A 379 -10.05 -22.54 -9.02
CA ASP A 379 -9.09 -23.24 -8.16
C ASP A 379 -7.64 -23.11 -8.63
N GLU A 380 -7.38 -22.31 -9.67
CA GLU A 380 -6.03 -22.15 -10.19
C GLU A 380 -5.80 -20.75 -10.76
N ALA A 381 -5.09 -19.96 -9.97
CA ALA A 381 -4.55 -18.67 -10.35
C ALA A 381 -3.07 -18.57 -9.96
N TRP A 382 -2.35 -17.70 -10.65
CA TRP A 382 -0.94 -17.47 -10.45
C TRP A 382 -0.65 -15.97 -10.41
N ALA A 383 0.29 -15.58 -9.56
CA ALA A 383 0.75 -14.21 -9.39
C ALA A 383 2.27 -14.15 -9.49
N THR A 384 2.79 -13.17 -10.22
CA THR A 384 4.23 -12.95 -10.37
C THR A 384 4.62 -11.50 -10.08
N GLY A 385 5.81 -11.30 -9.52
CA GLY A 385 6.19 -10.01 -8.99
C GLY A 385 7.70 -9.80 -8.75
N SER A 386 7.98 -8.89 -7.81
CA SER A 386 9.33 -8.46 -7.41
C SER A 386 10.18 -9.59 -6.83
N ASP A 387 11.49 -9.53 -7.03
CA ASP A 387 12.47 -10.43 -6.37
C ASP A 387 12.19 -11.94 -6.56
N GLY A 388 11.73 -12.34 -7.75
CA GLY A 388 11.36 -13.72 -8.05
C GLY A 388 10.08 -14.19 -7.36
N LEU A 389 9.18 -13.27 -6.96
CA LEU A 389 7.89 -13.59 -6.37
C LEU A 389 7.05 -14.38 -7.38
N VAL A 390 6.71 -15.63 -7.00
CA VAL A 390 5.76 -16.49 -7.70
C VAL A 390 4.86 -17.15 -6.67
N GLY A 391 3.56 -17.13 -6.89
CA GLY A 391 2.64 -17.88 -6.06
C GLY A 391 1.44 -18.33 -6.81
N ARG A 392 0.78 -19.30 -6.19
CA ARG A 392 -0.24 -20.11 -6.80
C ARG A 392 -1.41 -20.21 -5.84
N TRP A 393 -2.59 -19.92 -6.36
CA TRP A 393 -3.87 -20.20 -5.74
C TRP A 393 -4.27 -21.65 -6.03
N ASP A 394 -4.76 -22.35 -5.01
CA ASP A 394 -5.17 -23.75 -5.07
C ASP A 394 -6.68 -23.96 -4.83
N GLY A 395 -7.49 -22.90 -4.93
CA GLY A 395 -8.92 -22.90 -4.57
C GLY A 395 -9.20 -22.54 -3.12
N ARG A 396 -8.17 -22.47 -2.27
CA ARG A 396 -8.35 -22.15 -0.84
C ARG A 396 -7.41 -21.07 -0.34
N SER A 397 -6.15 -21.10 -0.78
CA SER A 397 -5.13 -20.18 -0.30
C SER A 397 -4.06 -19.92 -1.35
N TRP A 398 -3.45 -18.74 -1.26
CA TRP A 398 -2.24 -18.43 -2.03
C TRP A 398 -1.03 -19.06 -1.36
N ARG A 399 -0.26 -19.84 -2.13
CA ARG A 399 1.01 -20.42 -1.70
C ARG A 399 2.15 -19.82 -2.51
N ARG A 400 3.17 -19.30 -1.82
CA ARG A 400 4.43 -18.88 -2.44
C ARG A 400 5.22 -20.11 -2.92
N ILE A 401 5.72 -20.03 -4.14
CA ILE A 401 6.62 -21.00 -4.76
C ILE A 401 7.93 -20.28 -5.05
N GLU A 402 9.06 -20.88 -4.65
CA GLU A 402 10.37 -20.28 -4.92
C GLU A 402 10.74 -20.46 -6.40
N ALA A 403 10.93 -19.35 -7.10
CA ALA A 403 11.42 -19.35 -8.48
C ALA A 403 12.95 -19.49 -8.52
N PRO A 404 13.52 -20.07 -9.59
CA PRO A 404 14.97 -20.23 -9.77
C PRO A 404 15.67 -18.90 -10.15
N THR A 405 15.11 -17.76 -9.77
CA THR A 405 15.65 -16.42 -10.03
C THR A 405 15.20 -15.47 -8.94
N LYS A 406 15.95 -14.37 -8.75
CA LYS A 406 15.54 -13.22 -7.95
C LYS A 406 15.26 -11.99 -8.82
N GLY A 407 15.23 -12.14 -10.14
CA GLY A 407 14.86 -11.06 -11.06
C GLY A 407 13.36 -10.74 -10.99
N ASN A 408 12.99 -9.54 -11.44
CA ASN A 408 11.59 -9.12 -11.49
C ASN A 408 10.80 -9.90 -12.55
N LEU A 409 9.67 -10.49 -12.16
CA LEU A 409 8.81 -11.31 -13.02
C LEU A 409 7.55 -10.53 -13.40
N LYS A 410 7.43 -10.15 -14.67
CA LYS A 410 6.47 -9.13 -15.15
C LYS A 410 5.38 -9.66 -16.07
N GLY A 411 5.42 -10.94 -16.44
CA GLY A 411 4.39 -11.54 -17.28
C GLY A 411 4.20 -13.00 -16.95
N ILE A 412 2.96 -13.47 -17.06
CA ILE A 412 2.59 -14.87 -16.88
C ILE A 412 1.45 -15.26 -17.82
N VAL A 413 1.52 -16.47 -18.38
CA VAL A 413 0.40 -17.17 -19.05
C VAL A 413 0.36 -18.64 -18.59
N ILE A 414 -0.81 -19.26 -18.64
CA ILE A 414 -1.00 -20.67 -18.29
C ILE A 414 -1.41 -21.41 -19.55
N ASP A 415 -0.57 -22.30 -20.07
CA ASP A 415 -0.86 -23.03 -21.30
C ASP A 415 -2.00 -24.06 -21.15
N GLY A 416 -2.48 -24.62 -22.26
CA GLY A 416 -3.56 -25.61 -22.27
C GLY A 416 -3.24 -26.88 -21.48
N ALA A 417 -1.96 -27.19 -21.25
CA ALA A 417 -1.52 -28.30 -20.41
C ALA A 417 -1.47 -27.93 -18.90
N GLY A 418 -1.64 -26.64 -18.57
CA GLY A 418 -1.56 -26.12 -17.20
C GLY A 418 -0.17 -25.73 -16.75
N ALA A 419 0.80 -25.63 -17.66
CA ALA A 419 2.11 -25.13 -17.31
C ALA A 419 2.09 -23.59 -17.27
N ALA A 420 2.61 -23.03 -16.18
CA ALA A 420 2.79 -21.60 -16.04
C ALA A 420 4.08 -21.18 -16.74
N TRP A 421 3.96 -20.31 -17.73
CA TRP A 421 5.07 -19.66 -18.42
C TRP A 421 5.23 -18.25 -17.91
N ILE A 422 6.43 -17.92 -17.42
CA ILE A 422 6.70 -16.68 -16.70
C ILE A 422 7.88 -15.97 -17.33
N ALA A 423 7.71 -14.68 -17.63
CA ALA A 423 8.74 -13.84 -18.20
C ALA A 423 9.15 -12.72 -17.23
N GLY A 424 10.44 -12.42 -17.22
CA GLY A 424 11.01 -11.40 -16.37
C GLY A 424 12.41 -10.97 -16.79
N GLU A 425 13.10 -10.25 -15.91
CA GLU A 425 14.47 -9.79 -16.13
C GLU A 425 15.40 -10.97 -16.48
N GLY A 426 15.78 -11.05 -17.76
CA GLY A 426 16.72 -12.04 -18.30
C GLY A 426 16.25 -13.50 -18.25
N SER A 427 14.99 -13.76 -17.93
CA SER A 427 14.51 -15.12 -17.63
C SER A 427 13.17 -15.40 -18.32
N LEU A 428 13.10 -16.56 -18.97
CA LEU A 428 11.85 -17.21 -19.32
C LEU A 428 11.79 -18.54 -18.56
N LEU A 429 10.78 -18.67 -17.71
CA LEU A 429 10.60 -19.79 -16.82
C LEU A 429 9.35 -20.57 -17.21
N ARG A 430 9.39 -21.87 -16.95
CA ARG A 430 8.24 -22.76 -17.03
C ARG A 430 8.12 -23.53 -15.73
N HIS A 431 6.93 -23.57 -15.17
CA HIS A 431 6.59 -24.44 -14.05
C HIS A 431 5.47 -25.38 -14.46
N ASP A 432 5.71 -26.68 -14.32
CA ASP A 432 4.71 -27.73 -14.54
C ASP A 432 4.80 -28.81 -13.44
N ASN A 433 4.17 -29.96 -13.66
CA ASN A 433 4.22 -31.08 -12.72
C ASN A 433 5.62 -31.68 -12.52
N ALA A 434 6.55 -31.43 -13.44
CA ALA A 434 7.95 -31.85 -13.33
C ALA A 434 8.82 -30.80 -12.61
N GLY A 435 8.26 -29.65 -12.23
CA GLY A 435 8.94 -28.57 -11.53
C GLY A 435 9.40 -27.45 -12.46
N TRP A 436 10.45 -26.74 -12.04
CA TRP A 436 10.96 -25.57 -12.74
C TRP A 436 11.90 -25.93 -13.90
N ARG A 437 11.74 -25.22 -15.01
CA ARG A 437 12.72 -25.14 -16.10
C ARG A 437 12.94 -23.67 -16.46
N GLN A 438 14.21 -23.30 -16.64
CA GLN A 438 14.61 -21.99 -17.11
C GLN A 438 15.16 -22.12 -18.53
N TYR A 439 14.71 -21.26 -19.42
CA TYR A 439 15.15 -21.24 -20.81
C TYR A 439 16.02 -19.99 -21.05
N PRO A 440 17.20 -20.14 -21.67
CA PRO A 440 17.99 -19.00 -22.09
C PRO A 440 17.23 -18.24 -23.19
N LEU A 441 17.33 -16.92 -23.16
CA LEU A 441 16.74 -16.08 -24.21
C LEU A 441 17.68 -16.02 -25.41
N PRO A 442 17.15 -15.85 -26.65
CA PRO A 442 17.95 -15.82 -27.87
C PRO A 442 19.02 -14.72 -27.91
N ASP A 443 18.84 -13.65 -27.11
CA ASP A 443 19.77 -12.54 -26.94
C ASP A 443 19.87 -12.23 -25.44
N ALA A 444 21.09 -12.16 -24.90
CA ALA A 444 21.35 -11.85 -23.49
C ALA A 444 20.82 -10.45 -23.07
N ARG A 445 20.56 -9.56 -24.04
CA ARG A 445 19.92 -8.25 -23.83
C ARG A 445 18.42 -8.24 -24.09
N GLY A 446 17.90 -9.22 -24.83
CA GLY A 446 16.48 -9.36 -25.13
C GLY A 446 15.73 -9.84 -23.89
N ARG A 447 14.62 -9.20 -23.54
CA ARG A 447 13.69 -9.65 -22.49
C ARG A 447 12.33 -9.88 -23.12
N PRO A 448 11.58 -10.96 -22.80
CA PRO A 448 10.21 -11.06 -23.26
C PRO A 448 9.41 -9.91 -22.64
N ILE A 449 8.74 -9.14 -23.48
CA ILE A 449 7.95 -7.97 -23.06
C ILE A 449 6.46 -8.26 -23.02
N ALA A 450 6.02 -9.32 -23.70
CA ALA A 450 4.65 -9.77 -23.72
C ALA A 450 4.60 -11.29 -23.81
N LEU A 451 3.62 -11.87 -23.13
CA LEU A 451 3.23 -13.26 -23.25
C LEU A 451 1.77 -13.30 -23.72
N ALA A 452 1.45 -14.27 -24.56
CA ALA A 452 0.09 -14.50 -25.04
C ALA A 452 -0.22 -15.99 -25.06
N ILE A 453 -1.51 -16.31 -25.09
CA ILE A 453 -2.01 -17.66 -25.28
C ILE A 453 -3.07 -17.65 -26.37
N ASP A 454 -2.95 -18.54 -27.36
CA ASP A 454 -3.98 -18.65 -28.40
C ASP A 454 -5.19 -19.47 -27.93
N GLY A 455 -6.24 -19.51 -28.77
CA GLY A 455 -7.45 -20.28 -28.49
C GLY A 455 -7.25 -21.81 -28.40
N ALA A 456 -6.09 -22.34 -28.80
CA ALA A 456 -5.73 -23.75 -28.62
C ALA A 456 -4.94 -23.99 -27.31
N GLY A 457 -4.67 -22.93 -26.54
CA GLY A 457 -3.88 -23.01 -25.32
C GLY A 457 -2.37 -23.01 -25.57
N THR A 458 -1.90 -22.64 -26.76
CA THR A 458 -0.48 -22.54 -27.08
C THR A 458 0.07 -21.21 -26.58
N GLY A 459 1.13 -21.26 -25.76
CA GLY A 459 1.80 -20.07 -25.26
C GLY A 459 2.75 -19.45 -26.29
N PHE A 460 2.86 -18.12 -26.28
CA PHE A 460 3.79 -17.36 -27.11
C PHE A 460 4.50 -16.29 -26.28
N ALA A 461 5.75 -16.00 -26.65
CA ALA A 461 6.53 -14.91 -26.08
C ALA A 461 7.04 -13.98 -27.18
N LEU A 462 6.95 -12.68 -26.91
CA LEU A 462 7.44 -11.63 -27.80
C LEU A 462 8.72 -11.03 -27.22
N VAL A 463 9.82 -11.14 -27.96
CA VAL A 463 11.15 -10.72 -27.53
C VAL A 463 11.70 -9.65 -28.48
N PRO A 464 11.93 -8.40 -28.04
CA PRO A 464 12.61 -7.39 -28.85
C PRO A 464 14.06 -7.77 -29.09
N LEU A 465 14.56 -7.49 -30.29
CA LEU A 465 15.95 -7.72 -30.68
C LEU A 465 16.70 -6.39 -30.76
N TRP A 466 17.97 -6.38 -30.37
CA TRP A 466 18.84 -5.21 -30.46
C TRP A 466 19.64 -5.24 -31.78
N PRO A 467 19.83 -4.11 -32.49
CA PRO A 467 19.36 -2.74 -32.20
C PRO A 467 17.94 -2.43 -32.68
N ARG A 468 17.36 -3.25 -33.58
CA ARG A 468 15.99 -3.12 -34.10
C ARG A 468 15.40 -4.50 -34.34
N GLY A 469 14.07 -4.58 -34.33
CA GLY A 469 13.33 -5.80 -34.64
C GLY A 469 12.79 -6.52 -33.40
N GLY A 470 12.23 -7.69 -33.63
CA GLY A 470 11.69 -8.54 -32.58
C GLY A 470 11.56 -9.98 -33.06
N ARG A 471 11.26 -10.88 -32.14
CA ARG A 471 11.07 -12.30 -32.42
C ARG A 471 9.83 -12.80 -31.68
N LEU A 472 8.99 -13.53 -32.41
CA LEU A 472 7.89 -14.28 -31.84
C LEU A 472 8.38 -15.70 -31.56
N LEU A 473 8.20 -16.17 -30.33
CA LEU A 473 8.57 -17.51 -29.89
C LEU A 473 7.30 -18.28 -29.50
N ARG A 474 7.18 -19.51 -29.99
CA ARG A 474 6.22 -20.50 -29.50
C ARG A 474 6.81 -21.17 -28.26
N LEU A 475 6.01 -21.26 -27.21
CA LEU A 475 6.39 -21.86 -25.94
C LEU A 475 6.02 -23.34 -25.93
N ALA A 476 6.98 -24.20 -26.21
CA ALA A 476 6.80 -25.66 -26.25
C ALA A 476 7.53 -26.35 -25.10
N SER A 477 7.14 -27.58 -24.77
CA SER A 477 7.76 -28.38 -23.70
C SER A 477 9.26 -28.64 -23.93
N GLY A 478 9.68 -28.76 -25.20
CA GLY A 478 11.08 -28.86 -25.63
C GLY A 478 11.87 -27.55 -25.52
N GLY A 479 11.17 -26.42 -25.40
CA GLY A 479 11.73 -25.08 -25.27
C GLY A 479 11.07 -24.06 -26.21
N PRO A 480 11.46 -22.78 -26.10
CA PRO A 480 10.96 -21.72 -26.97
C PRO A 480 11.52 -21.86 -28.39
N GLU A 481 10.64 -21.81 -29.38
CA GLU A 481 10.99 -21.97 -30.80
C GLU A 481 10.50 -20.77 -31.63
N PRO A 482 11.29 -20.24 -32.59
CA PRO A 482 10.85 -19.14 -33.44
C PRO A 482 9.60 -19.47 -34.26
N VAL A 483 8.63 -18.56 -34.27
CA VAL A 483 7.48 -18.58 -35.18
C VAL A 483 7.82 -17.69 -36.36
N GLY A 484 8.45 -18.28 -37.38
CA GLY A 484 8.79 -17.60 -38.62
C GLY A 484 9.99 -16.64 -38.50
N PRO A 485 10.12 -15.69 -39.45
CA PRO A 485 11.25 -14.77 -39.50
C PRO A 485 11.20 -13.70 -38.41
N ASP A 486 12.34 -13.04 -38.17
CA ASP A 486 12.40 -11.89 -37.27
C ASP A 486 11.52 -10.74 -37.77
N LEU A 487 10.85 -10.09 -36.84
CA LEU A 487 10.01 -8.94 -37.07
C LEU A 487 10.87 -7.75 -37.51
N PRO A 488 10.44 -7.01 -38.55
CA PRO A 488 11.18 -5.84 -39.03
C PRO A 488 11.10 -4.65 -38.08
N VAL A 489 10.17 -4.69 -37.11
CA VAL A 489 9.88 -3.61 -36.16
C VAL A 489 10.20 -4.04 -34.73
N ARG A 490 10.50 -3.06 -33.89
CA ARG A 490 10.64 -3.30 -32.45
C ARG A 490 9.24 -3.38 -31.83
N PRO A 491 8.83 -4.52 -31.26
CA PRO A 491 7.47 -4.67 -30.79
C PRO A 491 7.28 -4.10 -29.37
N SER A 492 6.03 -3.81 -29.00
CA SER A 492 5.61 -3.28 -27.69
C SER A 492 4.54 -4.14 -27.01
N ALA A 493 3.64 -4.77 -27.77
CA ALA A 493 2.60 -5.66 -27.24
C ALA A 493 2.27 -6.79 -28.23
N LEU A 494 1.69 -7.86 -27.71
CA LEU A 494 1.26 -9.04 -28.46
C LEU A 494 -0.15 -9.44 -28.05
N TRP A 495 -1.00 -9.72 -29.04
CA TRP A 495 -2.24 -10.46 -28.84
C TRP A 495 -2.32 -11.65 -29.80
N SER A 496 -2.87 -12.75 -29.30
CA SER A 496 -3.29 -13.90 -30.08
C SER A 496 -4.51 -14.49 -29.38
N GLY A 497 -5.59 -14.75 -30.12
CA GLY A 497 -6.81 -15.38 -29.59
C GLY A 497 -7.28 -16.58 -30.41
N ALA A 498 -6.60 -16.87 -31.52
CA ALA A 498 -6.89 -18.00 -32.38
C ALA A 498 -5.58 -18.58 -32.94
N PRO A 499 -5.52 -19.90 -33.18
CA PRO A 499 -4.33 -20.53 -33.72
C PRO A 499 -3.88 -19.87 -35.02
N GLY A 500 -2.62 -19.42 -35.05
CA GLY A 500 -2.04 -18.77 -36.23
C GLY A 500 -2.59 -17.38 -36.52
N ILE A 501 -3.15 -16.67 -35.53
CA ILE A 501 -3.52 -15.25 -35.67
C ILE A 501 -2.76 -14.45 -34.63
N PHE A 502 -1.93 -13.52 -35.10
CA PHE A 502 -1.13 -12.63 -34.26
C PHE A 502 -1.35 -11.18 -34.61
N TRP A 503 -1.44 -10.36 -33.57
CA TRP A 503 -1.45 -8.91 -33.65
C TRP A 503 -0.30 -8.39 -32.80
N ILE A 504 0.67 -7.76 -33.46
CA ILE A 504 1.89 -7.24 -32.84
C ILE A 504 1.87 -5.73 -32.98
N PHE A 505 2.02 -5.06 -31.85
CA PHE A 505 2.00 -3.60 -31.79
C PHE A 505 3.44 -3.10 -31.68
N HIS A 506 3.69 -1.93 -32.24
CA HIS A 506 4.94 -1.19 -32.10
C HIS A 506 4.63 0.31 -31.95
N ASP A 507 5.66 1.12 -31.76
CA ASP A 507 5.49 2.55 -31.45
C ASP A 507 4.66 3.29 -32.51
N ASP A 508 4.77 2.88 -33.77
CA ASP A 508 4.21 3.57 -34.94
C ASP A 508 3.07 2.82 -35.65
N GLY A 509 2.62 1.66 -35.14
CA GLY A 509 1.60 0.88 -35.85
C GLY A 509 1.37 -0.54 -35.34
N VAL A 510 0.74 -1.35 -36.21
CA VAL A 510 0.32 -2.72 -35.92
C VAL A 510 0.65 -3.64 -37.09
N LEU A 511 1.23 -4.79 -36.78
CA LEU A 511 1.38 -5.91 -37.69
C LEU A 511 0.34 -6.99 -37.35
N SER A 512 -0.42 -7.42 -38.34
CA SER A 512 -1.30 -8.60 -38.24
C SER A 512 -0.79 -9.70 -39.17
N GLY A 513 -0.84 -10.96 -38.73
CA GLY A 513 -0.24 -12.04 -39.51
C GLY A 513 -0.41 -13.43 -38.92
N ASP A 514 0.08 -14.41 -39.67
CA ASP A 514 0.07 -15.84 -39.29
C ASP A 514 1.38 -16.32 -38.65
N GLY A 515 2.30 -15.39 -38.42
CA GLY A 515 3.65 -15.66 -37.91
C GLY A 515 4.67 -15.92 -39.01
N GLN A 516 4.25 -16.19 -40.24
CA GLN A 516 5.14 -16.31 -41.40
C GLN A 516 5.09 -15.05 -42.26
N THR A 517 3.88 -14.53 -42.46
CA THR A 517 3.59 -13.35 -43.26
C THR A 517 2.93 -12.28 -42.41
N TRP A 518 3.34 -11.03 -42.62
CA TRP A 518 2.91 -9.87 -41.85
C TRP A 518 2.32 -8.81 -42.77
N LYS A 519 1.21 -8.22 -42.33
CA LYS A 519 0.57 -7.07 -42.97
C LYS A 519 0.46 -5.94 -41.98
N GLU A 520 0.89 -4.76 -42.41
CA GLU A 520 0.69 -3.54 -41.64
C GLU A 520 -0.78 -3.14 -41.69
N GLY A 521 -1.33 -2.73 -40.55
CA GLY A 521 -2.76 -2.46 -40.41
C GLY A 521 -3.07 -1.43 -39.32
N LEU A 522 -4.33 -0.99 -39.29
CA LEU A 522 -4.90 -0.01 -38.35
C LEU A 522 -4.13 1.33 -38.26
N PRO A 523 -4.22 2.19 -39.30
CA PRO A 523 -3.66 3.53 -39.21
C PRO A 523 -4.26 4.31 -38.03
N GLY A 524 -3.42 5.05 -37.31
CA GLY A 524 -3.82 5.81 -36.11
C GLY A 524 -3.58 5.09 -34.77
N VAL A 525 -3.20 3.81 -34.80
CA VAL A 525 -2.77 3.09 -33.59
C VAL A 525 -1.29 3.34 -33.33
N SER A 526 -0.96 3.79 -32.12
CA SER A 526 0.44 4.02 -31.70
C SER A 526 0.56 3.89 -30.18
N ARG A 527 1.78 3.66 -29.67
CA ARG A 527 2.09 3.65 -28.22
C ARG A 527 1.21 2.73 -27.37
N ILE A 528 0.82 1.58 -27.93
CA ILE A 528 0.03 0.56 -27.24
C ILE A 528 0.97 -0.30 -26.40
N HIS A 529 0.64 -0.47 -25.11
CA HIS A 529 1.39 -1.28 -24.17
C HIS A 529 0.61 -2.51 -23.67
N GLN A 530 -0.72 -2.54 -23.87
CA GLN A 530 -1.52 -3.73 -23.60
C GLN A 530 -2.62 -3.90 -24.64
N VAL A 531 -2.87 -5.16 -25.03
CA VAL A 531 -3.97 -5.54 -25.90
C VAL A 531 -4.65 -6.78 -25.35
N ILE A 532 -5.98 -6.77 -25.39
CA ILE A 532 -6.82 -7.89 -24.98
C ILE A 532 -8.00 -8.00 -25.94
N GLY A 533 -8.57 -9.19 -26.10
CA GLY A 533 -9.66 -9.37 -27.06
C GLY A 533 -10.29 -10.73 -26.96
N SER A 534 -11.56 -10.80 -27.37
CA SER A 534 -12.31 -12.06 -27.44
C SER A 534 -12.12 -12.77 -28.79
N GLY A 535 -11.61 -12.05 -29.80
CA GLY A 535 -11.35 -12.55 -31.14
C GLY A 535 -10.69 -11.49 -32.03
N PRO A 536 -10.34 -11.85 -33.28
CA PRO A 536 -9.66 -10.93 -34.20
C PRO A 536 -10.50 -9.71 -34.60
N ASP A 537 -11.82 -9.79 -34.41
CA ASP A 537 -12.79 -8.74 -34.68
C ASP A 537 -13.25 -8.02 -33.41
N ASP A 538 -12.61 -8.25 -32.26
CA ASP A 538 -12.93 -7.58 -31.01
C ASP A 538 -11.68 -7.48 -30.13
N LEU A 539 -10.91 -6.41 -30.38
CA LEU A 539 -9.69 -6.10 -29.67
C LEU A 539 -9.81 -4.75 -28.95
N TRP A 540 -9.41 -4.74 -27.70
CA TRP A 540 -9.26 -3.57 -26.85
C TRP A 540 -7.78 -3.28 -26.64
N MET A 541 -7.40 -2.03 -26.86
CA MET A 541 -6.01 -1.58 -26.88
C MET A 541 -5.84 -0.43 -25.90
N MET A 542 -4.85 -0.54 -25.02
CA MET A 542 -4.52 0.50 -24.06
C MET A 542 -3.15 1.08 -24.37
N GLY A 543 -3.14 2.39 -24.60
CA GLY A 543 -1.96 3.23 -24.66
C GLY A 543 -1.83 4.10 -23.41
N HIS A 544 -0.74 4.86 -23.31
CA HIS A 544 -0.54 5.77 -22.18
C HIS A 544 -1.51 6.96 -22.20
N ASP A 545 -2.02 7.34 -23.38
CA ASP A 545 -2.91 8.49 -23.63
C ASP A 545 -4.29 8.09 -24.19
N GLN A 546 -4.53 6.81 -24.50
CA GLN A 546 -5.70 6.37 -25.26
C GLN A 546 -6.21 4.96 -24.91
N ILE A 547 -7.51 4.74 -25.11
CA ILE A 547 -8.15 3.42 -25.16
C ILE A 547 -8.84 3.31 -26.52
N LEU A 548 -8.55 2.23 -27.25
CA LEU A 548 -9.12 1.97 -28.57
C LEU A 548 -9.84 0.63 -28.58
N GLN A 549 -10.90 0.51 -29.39
CA GLN A 549 -11.53 -0.75 -29.70
C GLN A 549 -11.55 -0.98 -31.22
N TRP A 550 -11.09 -2.14 -31.65
CA TRP A 550 -11.27 -2.67 -32.99
C TRP A 550 -12.44 -3.66 -32.98
N ASN A 551 -13.45 -3.43 -33.82
CA ASN A 551 -14.65 -4.27 -33.90
C ASN A 551 -14.74 -5.10 -35.20
N GLY A 552 -13.59 -5.36 -35.85
CA GLY A 552 -13.52 -6.04 -37.15
C GLY A 552 -13.82 -5.16 -38.36
N ARG A 553 -14.35 -3.94 -38.15
CA ARG A 553 -14.74 -3.01 -39.23
C ARG A 553 -14.09 -1.64 -39.10
N SER A 554 -14.02 -1.12 -37.89
CA SER A 554 -13.61 0.25 -37.59
C SER A 554 -12.85 0.32 -36.28
N LEU A 555 -11.90 1.25 -36.21
CA LEU A 555 -11.22 1.63 -34.97
C LEU A 555 -12.05 2.70 -34.24
N ILE A 556 -12.40 2.43 -33.00
CA ILE A 556 -13.23 3.30 -32.15
C ILE A 556 -12.38 3.84 -31.01
N HIS A 557 -12.35 5.16 -30.85
CA HIS A 557 -11.78 5.78 -29.65
C HIS A 557 -12.74 5.64 -28.49
N ARG A 558 -12.28 4.99 -27.42
CA ARG A 558 -13.07 4.77 -26.22
C ARG A 558 -12.75 5.85 -25.18
N PRO A 559 -13.76 6.33 -24.46
CA PRO A 559 -13.55 7.33 -23.43
C PRO A 559 -12.59 6.85 -22.36
N ARG A 560 -11.82 7.79 -21.83
CA ARG A 560 -10.78 7.50 -20.86
C ARG A 560 -11.16 8.06 -19.49
N PRO A 561 -11.05 7.26 -18.43
CA PRO A 561 -11.14 7.79 -17.07
C PRO A 561 -9.99 8.77 -16.79
N PHE A 562 -10.21 9.74 -15.89
CA PHE A 562 -9.22 10.75 -15.50
C PHE A 562 -7.95 10.20 -14.81
N LEU A 563 -7.87 8.89 -14.59
CA LEU A 563 -6.78 8.21 -13.91
C LEU A 563 -5.95 7.34 -14.85
N GLN A 564 -4.68 7.10 -14.49
CA GLN A 564 -3.83 6.19 -15.24
C GLN A 564 -4.21 4.73 -14.96
N LEU A 565 -4.54 4.01 -16.04
CA LEU A 565 -4.80 2.57 -16.02
C LEU A 565 -3.50 1.81 -16.22
N ASN A 566 -3.39 0.66 -15.55
CA ASN A 566 -2.24 -0.22 -15.59
C ASN A 566 -2.52 -1.49 -16.40
N GLN A 567 -3.70 -2.09 -16.23
CA GLN A 567 -4.07 -3.31 -16.95
C GLN A 567 -5.59 -3.41 -17.14
N MET A 568 -6.00 -4.00 -18.26
CA MET A 568 -7.36 -4.41 -18.60
C MET A 568 -7.49 -5.94 -18.62
N TRP A 569 -8.67 -6.41 -18.25
CA TRP A 569 -9.12 -7.77 -18.45
C TRP A 569 -10.47 -7.77 -19.17
N ARG A 570 -10.66 -8.68 -20.13
CA ARG A 570 -11.91 -8.81 -20.89
C ARG A 570 -12.51 -10.18 -20.61
N GLY A 571 -13.75 -10.17 -20.14
CA GLY A 571 -14.57 -11.36 -19.94
C GLY A 571 -15.81 -11.34 -20.82
N PRO A 572 -16.65 -12.37 -20.73
CA PRO A 572 -17.96 -12.37 -21.38
C PRO A 572 -18.79 -11.14 -20.96
N GLY A 573 -19.09 -10.26 -21.92
CA GLY A 573 -20.00 -9.11 -21.75
C GLY A 573 -19.48 -7.95 -20.89
N SER A 574 -18.25 -8.02 -20.39
CA SER A 574 -17.68 -6.96 -19.54
C SER A 574 -16.18 -6.78 -19.76
N LEU A 575 -15.74 -5.53 -19.70
CA LEU A 575 -14.36 -5.13 -19.64
C LEU A 575 -14.06 -4.56 -18.25
N PHE A 576 -12.99 -5.03 -17.64
CA PHE A 576 -12.49 -4.50 -16.38
C PHE A 576 -11.14 -3.82 -16.60
N ALA A 577 -10.88 -2.76 -15.85
CA ALA A 577 -9.59 -2.09 -15.83
C ALA A 577 -9.17 -1.76 -14.40
N VAL A 578 -7.88 -1.87 -14.12
CA VAL A 578 -7.28 -1.48 -12.85
C VAL A 578 -6.24 -0.39 -13.05
N GLY A 579 -6.06 0.45 -12.03
CA GLY A 579 -5.18 1.60 -12.14
C GLY A 579 -4.63 2.12 -10.82
N GLU A 580 -4.15 3.36 -10.87
CA GLU A 580 -3.68 4.11 -9.72
C GLU A 580 -4.77 4.25 -8.64
N ASN A 581 -4.35 4.51 -7.39
CA ASN A 581 -5.24 4.69 -6.23
C ASN A 581 -6.17 3.49 -5.95
N GLY A 582 -5.77 2.29 -6.36
CA GLY A 582 -6.56 1.07 -6.21
C GLY A 582 -7.85 1.07 -7.04
N ALA A 583 -7.91 1.87 -8.12
CA ALA A 583 -9.10 1.95 -8.96
C ALA A 583 -9.40 0.60 -9.61
N VAL A 584 -10.69 0.21 -9.55
CA VAL A 584 -11.26 -0.87 -10.36
C VAL A 584 -12.45 -0.28 -11.12
N LEU A 585 -12.40 -0.40 -12.45
CA LEU A 585 -13.43 0.10 -13.35
C LEU A 585 -14.01 -1.07 -14.13
N ARG A 586 -15.32 -1.03 -14.35
CA ARG A 586 -16.07 -1.98 -15.17
C ARG A 586 -16.78 -1.22 -16.28
N LEU A 587 -16.75 -1.77 -17.48
CA LEU A 587 -17.51 -1.29 -18.63
C LEU A 587 -18.33 -2.49 -19.15
N ASP A 588 -19.64 -2.35 -19.14
CA ASP A 588 -20.55 -3.35 -19.69
C ASP A 588 -20.86 -3.04 -21.16
N GLU A 589 -21.12 -4.10 -21.93
CA GLU A 589 -21.45 -4.02 -23.35
C GLU A 589 -22.94 -4.06 -23.67
#